data_AF-A0AAU8F374-F1
#
_entry.id   AF-A0AAU8F374-F1
#
_cell.length_a   1.000
_cell.length_b   1.000
_cell.length_c   1.000
_cell.angle_alpha   90.00
_cell.angle_beta   90.00
_cell.angle_gamma   90.00
#
_symmetry.space_group_name_H-M   'P 1'
#
loop_
_entity.id
_entity.type
_entity.pdbx_description
1 polymer ?
#
loop_
_entity_poly.entity_id
_entity_poly.type
_entity_poly.pdbx_seq_one_letter_code
_entity_poly.pdbx_strand_id
1 'polypeptide(L)'
;MDTLKQFLKRPGTYVGMVVALSFQLIFFCVWLTAYDGVNERADQMRIAIVNEDGNIGSKIAEGLQRNVPFQVKSEQSVEKANKAMNDRVYDMIIEIPASFSKDINETGKSNLNFHINQANAMMAKQLMEGAAKQIRDNVNKEITSYKKQAIVGKLQAVGPENVEVIKGLTEDSIGFTVHRVNDAKGFSANMVPLMMVLASFVGAMIMSMELSKVAKEVKNGWSNFVSRQVINGTVSILLACITISLMKGFQIEIHEAVWSIWMFQAIVFFAFLSLTQMFITVFGNAGMVFNIISLSLQLVSSGVIVPREMLSKTYQTIGELFPATYAANGYYTIIFGGISLEKNIISLLVIILVTQLVAVITVSIKGIVKRRSYVVKEV
;
A
#
# COMPACT_ATOMS: atom_id res chain seq x y z
N MET A 1 -26.49 -21.91 -27.00
CA MET A 1 -26.24 -22.53 -25.67
C MET A 1 -25.23 -23.68 -25.72
N ASP A 2 -25.06 -24.39 -26.84
CA ASP A 2 -24.14 -25.54 -26.92
C ASP A 2 -22.66 -25.20 -26.72
N THR A 3 -22.22 -24.03 -27.19
CA THR A 3 -20.84 -23.55 -26.99
C THR A 3 -20.55 -23.26 -25.51
N LEU A 4 -21.48 -22.63 -24.80
CA LEU A 4 -21.33 -22.38 -23.36
C LEU A 4 -21.23 -23.69 -22.57
N LYS A 5 -22.08 -24.67 -22.90
CA LYS A 5 -21.99 -26.02 -22.33
C LYS A 5 -20.64 -26.69 -22.62
N GLN A 6 -20.05 -26.45 -23.80
CA GLN A 6 -18.71 -26.95 -24.12
C GLN A 6 -17.62 -26.29 -23.27
N PHE A 7 -17.66 -24.97 -23.08
CA PHE A 7 -16.74 -24.28 -22.16
C PHE A 7 -16.84 -24.85 -20.74
N LEU A 8 -18.06 -24.97 -20.22
CA LEU A 8 -18.30 -25.52 -18.89
C LEU A 8 -17.94 -27.01 -18.76
N LYS A 9 -17.66 -27.74 -19.84
CA LYS A 9 -17.15 -29.13 -19.77
C LYS A 9 -15.63 -29.20 -19.79
N ARG A 10 -14.94 -28.09 -20.08
CA ARG A 10 -13.48 -28.08 -20.25
C ARG A 10 -12.81 -27.75 -18.91
N PRO A 11 -11.79 -28.53 -18.51
CA PRO A 11 -11.13 -28.35 -17.23
C PRO A 11 -10.49 -26.96 -17.10
N GLY A 12 -9.96 -26.40 -18.19
CA GLY A 12 -9.36 -25.06 -18.18
C GLY A 12 -10.29 -23.96 -17.66
N THR A 13 -11.59 -24.04 -17.94
CA THR A 13 -12.56 -23.05 -17.43
C THR A 13 -12.67 -23.12 -15.90
N TYR A 14 -12.70 -24.33 -15.32
CA TYR A 14 -12.71 -24.49 -13.86
C TYR A 14 -11.38 -24.13 -13.22
N VAL A 15 -10.25 -24.49 -13.84
CA VAL A 15 -8.92 -24.10 -13.37
C VAL A 15 -8.82 -22.58 -13.28
N GLY A 16 -9.23 -21.85 -14.33
CA GLY A 16 -9.24 -20.39 -14.32
C GLY A 16 -10.09 -19.81 -13.18
N MET A 17 -11.30 -20.35 -12.96
CA MET A 17 -12.18 -19.91 -11.87
C MET A 17 -11.56 -20.19 -10.50
N VAL A 18 -11.10 -21.42 -10.25
CA VAL A 18 -10.48 -21.81 -8.98
C VAL A 18 -9.25 -20.96 -8.69
N VAL A 19 -8.41 -20.68 -9.69
CA VAL A 19 -7.23 -19.84 -9.49
C VAL A 19 -7.63 -18.41 -9.16
N ALA A 20 -8.59 -17.82 -9.87
CA ALA A 20 -9.08 -16.47 -9.55
C ALA A 20 -9.62 -16.37 -8.11
N LEU A 21 -10.37 -17.39 -7.66
CA LEU A 21 -10.83 -17.49 -6.27
C LEU A 21 -9.67 -17.67 -5.28
N SER A 22 -8.69 -18.50 -5.64
CA SER A 22 -7.54 -18.80 -4.79
C SER A 22 -6.69 -17.56 -4.54
N PHE A 23 -6.51 -16.70 -5.54
CA PHE A 23 -5.84 -15.41 -5.35
C PHE A 23 -6.57 -14.58 -4.28
N GLN A 24 -7.89 -14.47 -4.36
CA GLN A 24 -8.67 -13.75 -3.36
C GLN A 24 -8.49 -14.33 -1.94
N LEU A 25 -8.51 -15.66 -1.81
CA LEU A 25 -8.29 -16.33 -0.53
C LEU A 25 -6.87 -16.16 -0.01
N ILE A 26 -5.85 -16.29 -0.86
CA ILE A 26 -4.44 -16.13 -0.47
C ILE A 26 -4.20 -14.72 0.06
N PHE A 27 -4.76 -13.69 -0.58
CA PHE A 27 -4.59 -12.32 -0.10
C PHE A 27 -5.26 -12.11 1.26
N PHE A 28 -6.49 -12.56 1.46
CA PHE A 28 -7.14 -12.45 2.77
C PHE A 28 -6.43 -13.28 3.85
N CYS A 29 -6.11 -14.53 3.58
CA CYS A 29 -5.57 -15.44 4.60
C CYS A 29 -4.09 -15.25 4.87
N VAL A 30 -3.26 -15.00 3.85
CA VAL A 30 -1.81 -14.87 4.01
C VAL A 30 -1.42 -13.44 4.30
N TRP A 31 -1.92 -12.47 3.52
CA TRP A 31 -1.43 -11.10 3.66
C TRP A 31 -2.01 -10.41 4.90
N LEU A 32 -3.32 -10.49 5.15
CA LEU A 32 -3.89 -9.82 6.32
C LEU A 32 -3.31 -10.36 7.62
N THR A 33 -3.04 -11.66 7.70
CA THR A 33 -2.41 -12.28 8.87
C THR A 33 -0.92 -11.94 8.98
N ALA A 34 -0.19 -11.87 7.86
CA ALA A 34 1.22 -11.48 7.88
C ALA A 34 1.43 -10.01 8.33
N TYR A 35 0.50 -9.13 7.94
CA TYR A 35 0.55 -7.70 8.25
C TYR A 35 -0.22 -7.32 9.53
N ASP A 36 -0.91 -8.27 10.15
CA ASP A 36 -1.60 -8.05 11.42
C ASP A 36 -0.59 -7.81 12.54
N GLY A 37 -0.79 -6.79 13.37
CA GLY A 37 0.10 -6.48 14.48
C GLY A 37 1.44 -5.80 14.10
N VAL A 38 1.62 -5.33 12.86
CA VAL A 38 2.92 -4.76 12.41
C VAL A 38 3.32 -3.51 13.18
N ASN A 39 2.35 -2.66 13.55
CA ASN A 39 2.62 -1.44 14.30
C ASN A 39 2.98 -1.77 15.76
N GLU A 40 2.33 -2.80 16.31
CA GLU A 40 2.52 -3.30 17.67
C GLU A 40 3.92 -3.91 17.85
N ARG A 41 4.49 -4.45 16.77
CA ARG A 41 5.86 -5.00 16.73
C ARG A 41 6.92 -3.96 16.36
N ALA A 42 6.58 -2.67 16.31
CA ALA A 42 7.56 -1.61 16.07
C ALA A 42 8.66 -1.58 17.15
N ASP A 43 8.37 -2.10 18.34
CA ASP A 43 9.31 -2.27 19.45
C ASP A 43 10.48 -3.21 19.14
N GLN A 44 10.35 -4.07 18.12
CA GLN A 44 11.42 -4.98 17.68
C GLN A 44 12.53 -4.29 16.90
N MET A 45 12.34 -3.03 16.49
CA MET A 45 13.36 -2.24 15.82
C MET A 45 14.54 -1.96 16.75
N ARG A 46 15.76 -1.98 16.22
CA ARG A 46 17.00 -1.95 17.00
C ARG A 46 17.73 -0.64 16.84
N ILE A 47 18.02 0.01 17.96
CA ILE A 47 18.76 1.27 18.02
C ILE A 47 20.08 1.05 18.73
N ALA A 48 21.18 1.49 18.12
CA ALA A 48 22.45 1.61 18.80
C ALA A 48 22.63 3.01 19.38
N ILE A 49 23.13 3.11 20.61
CA ILE A 49 23.59 4.36 21.20
C ILE A 49 25.11 4.30 21.30
N VAL A 50 25.77 5.26 20.66
CA VAL A 50 27.21 5.50 20.81
C VAL A 50 27.37 6.80 21.59
N ASN A 51 27.89 6.70 22.81
CA ASN A 51 28.10 7.86 23.66
C ASN A 51 29.59 8.09 23.88
N GLU A 52 30.07 9.25 23.44
CA GLU A 52 31.45 9.68 23.64
C GLU A 52 31.57 10.77 24.72
N ASP A 53 30.45 11.21 25.31
CA ASP A 53 30.40 12.22 26.36
C ASP A 53 30.15 11.60 27.75
N GLY A 54 31.12 11.75 28.64
CA GLY A 54 31.10 11.18 29.99
C GLY A 54 30.24 11.92 31.03
N ASN A 55 29.51 12.98 30.67
CA ASN A 55 28.84 13.85 31.63
C ASN A 55 27.33 13.95 31.36
N ILE A 56 26.83 15.05 30.78
CA ILE A 56 25.41 15.20 30.43
C ILE A 56 25.00 14.12 29.43
N GLY A 57 25.87 13.81 28.47
CA GLY A 57 25.63 12.79 27.45
C GLY A 57 25.41 11.40 28.03
N SER A 58 26.11 11.03 29.11
CA SER A 58 25.88 9.75 29.80
C SER A 58 24.49 9.64 30.42
N LYS A 59 23.98 10.74 31.01
CA LYS A 59 22.60 10.77 31.54
C LYS A 59 21.57 10.68 30.43
N ILE A 60 21.79 11.36 29.31
CA ILE A 60 20.93 11.25 28.13
C ILE A 60 20.95 9.83 27.58
N ALA A 61 22.12 9.20 27.44
CA ALA A 61 22.24 7.82 26.97
C ALA A 61 21.45 6.84 27.86
N GLU A 62 21.57 6.95 29.18
CA GLU A 62 20.79 6.15 30.14
C GLU A 62 19.29 6.42 30.04
N GLY A 63 18.88 7.68 29.89
CA GLY A 63 17.48 8.06 29.70
C GLY A 63 16.90 7.47 28.42
N LEU A 64 17.65 7.53 27.33
CA LEU A 64 17.25 6.94 26.05
C LEU A 64 17.11 5.42 26.13
N GLN A 65 18.01 4.73 26.83
CA GLN A 65 17.88 3.28 27.03
C GLN A 65 16.61 2.87 27.78
N ARG A 66 16.13 3.71 28.71
CA ARG A 66 14.96 3.40 29.54
C ARG A 66 13.63 3.81 28.92
N ASN A 67 13.62 4.91 28.17
CA ASN A 67 12.38 5.59 27.79
C ASN A 67 12.01 5.42 26.32
N VAL A 68 12.91 4.88 25.49
CA VAL A 68 12.66 4.69 24.06
C VAL A 68 11.99 3.33 23.85
N PRO A 69 10.83 3.26 23.16
CA PRO A 69 10.06 2.02 22.98
C PRO A 69 10.64 1.15 21.85
N PHE A 70 11.95 0.95 21.84
CA PHE A 70 12.69 0.16 20.85
C PHE A 70 13.74 -0.70 21.55
N GLN A 71 14.30 -1.69 20.86
CA GLN A 71 15.43 -2.46 21.39
C GLN A 71 16.70 -1.63 21.33
N VAL A 72 17.09 -1.05 22.47
CA VAL A 72 18.28 -0.20 22.57
C VAL A 72 19.50 -1.00 23.03
N LYS A 73 20.65 -0.83 22.35
CA LYS A 73 21.95 -1.34 22.77
C LYS A 73 23.00 -0.25 22.77
N SER A 74 23.89 -0.25 23.76
CA SER A 74 25.09 0.58 23.70
C SER A 74 26.13 -0.04 22.79
N GLU A 75 26.79 0.80 22.01
CA GLU A 75 27.99 0.44 21.26
C GLU A 75 29.20 1.28 21.63
N GLN A 76 30.37 0.69 21.47
CA GLN A 76 31.63 1.30 21.91
C GLN A 76 32.15 2.37 20.96
N SER A 77 31.85 2.29 19.67
CA SER A 77 32.32 3.25 18.67
C SER A 77 31.36 3.36 17.49
N VAL A 78 31.41 4.51 16.84
CA VAL A 78 30.62 4.84 15.67
C VAL A 78 30.96 3.89 14.50
N GLU A 79 32.23 3.48 14.35
CA GLU A 79 32.65 2.55 13.31
C GLU A 79 32.04 1.16 13.50
N LYS A 80 32.05 0.61 14.72
CA LYS A 80 31.44 -0.69 15.02
C LYS A 80 29.93 -0.63 14.79
N ALA A 81 29.30 0.43 15.26
CA ALA A 81 27.86 0.64 15.11
C ALA A 81 27.47 0.76 13.63
N ASN A 82 28.22 1.54 12.83
CA ASN A 82 27.98 1.66 11.38
C ASN A 82 28.19 0.34 10.64
N LYS A 83 29.21 -0.45 10.99
CA LYS A 83 29.39 -1.80 10.42
C LYS A 83 28.19 -2.69 10.72
N ALA A 84 27.76 -2.74 11.99
CA ALA A 84 26.59 -3.50 12.40
C ALA A 84 25.30 -3.00 11.71
N MET A 85 25.15 -1.69 11.50
CA MET A 85 24.04 -1.12 10.72
C MET A 85 24.06 -1.57 9.25
N ASN A 86 25.25 -1.61 8.63
CA ASN A 86 25.41 -2.11 7.26
C ASN A 86 25.07 -3.60 7.16
N ASP A 87 25.40 -4.37 8.20
CA ASP A 87 25.02 -5.77 8.35
C ASP A 87 23.54 -5.97 8.77
N ARG A 88 22.74 -4.89 8.76
CA ARG A 88 21.31 -4.85 9.14
C ARG A 88 21.03 -5.33 10.56
N VAL A 89 21.97 -5.11 11.48
CA VAL A 89 21.80 -5.36 12.93
C VAL A 89 21.13 -4.17 13.62
N TYR A 90 21.40 -2.94 13.17
CA TYR A 90 20.78 -1.72 13.70
C TYR A 90 19.98 -1.00 12.63
N ASP A 91 18.82 -0.50 13.02
CA ASP A 91 17.92 0.29 12.19
C ASP A 91 18.24 1.79 12.29
N MET A 92 18.74 2.23 13.44
CA MET A 92 19.24 3.58 13.69
C MET A 92 20.42 3.57 14.66
N ILE A 93 21.36 4.50 14.49
CA ILE A 93 22.39 4.84 15.49
C ILE A 93 22.10 6.24 16.00
N ILE A 94 22.21 6.43 17.30
CA ILE A 94 22.22 7.72 17.98
C ILE A 94 23.64 7.91 18.50
N GLU A 95 24.35 8.87 17.91
CA GLU A 95 25.68 9.27 18.33
C GLU A 95 25.58 10.56 19.14
N ILE A 96 26.13 10.49 20.37
CA ILE A 96 26.29 11.61 21.29
C ILE A 96 27.78 12.02 21.23
N PRO A 97 28.12 13.15 20.58
CA PRO A 97 29.51 13.54 20.36
C PRO A 97 30.24 13.83 21.68
N ALA A 98 31.56 13.65 21.71
CA ALA A 98 32.38 13.95 22.90
C ALA A 98 32.29 15.42 23.37
N SER A 99 31.96 16.36 22.47
CA SER A 99 31.78 17.78 22.79
C SER A 99 30.42 18.11 23.42
N PHE A 100 29.50 17.15 23.52
CA PHE A 100 28.09 17.41 23.82
C PHE A 100 27.88 18.26 25.09
N SER A 101 28.46 17.84 26.23
CA SER A 101 28.34 18.58 27.47
C SER A 101 29.03 19.94 27.43
N LYS A 102 30.18 20.02 26.74
CA LYS A 102 30.92 21.27 26.58
C LYS A 102 30.07 22.29 25.83
N ASP A 103 29.50 21.89 24.70
CA ASP A 103 28.71 22.77 23.84
C ASP A 103 27.43 23.26 24.54
N ILE A 104 26.76 22.38 25.31
CA ILE A 104 25.60 22.75 26.13
C ILE A 104 25.96 23.80 27.20
N ASN A 105 27.14 23.69 27.82
CA ASN A 105 27.57 24.62 28.87
C ASN A 105 28.07 25.96 28.30
N GLU A 106 28.77 25.94 27.15
CA GLU A 106 29.38 27.14 26.55
C GLU A 106 28.40 27.92 25.67
N THR A 107 27.67 27.23 24.80
CA THR A 107 26.83 27.85 23.77
C THR A 107 25.34 27.70 24.04
N GLY A 108 24.98 26.82 24.99
CA GLY A 108 23.58 26.45 25.22
C GLY A 108 23.00 25.57 24.11
N LYS A 109 23.79 25.07 23.15
CA LYS A 109 23.29 24.23 22.06
C LYS A 109 24.28 23.09 21.81
N SER A 110 23.76 21.92 21.44
CA SER A 110 24.56 20.80 20.96
C SER A 110 23.71 19.93 20.03
N ASN A 111 24.34 18.99 19.34
CA ASN A 111 23.71 18.14 18.35
C ASN A 111 23.74 16.67 18.78
N LEU A 112 22.68 15.95 18.44
CA LEU A 112 22.67 14.49 18.39
C LEU A 112 22.78 14.08 16.91
N ASN A 113 23.69 13.16 16.61
CA ASN A 113 23.88 12.66 15.27
C ASN A 113 23.05 11.37 15.10
N PHE A 114 22.12 11.37 14.14
CA PHE A 114 21.27 10.20 13.86
C PHE A 114 21.67 9.59 12.53
N HIS A 115 21.98 8.30 12.54
CA HIS A 115 22.35 7.55 11.34
C HIS A 115 21.24 6.54 11.08
N ILE A 116 20.68 6.55 9.88
CA ILE A 116 19.59 5.66 9.48
C ILE A 116 19.98 4.98 8.17
N ASN A 117 19.91 3.65 8.14
CA ASN A 117 20.32 2.91 6.95
C ASN A 117 19.33 3.13 5.80
N GLN A 118 19.79 3.81 4.76
CA GLN A 118 18.95 4.12 3.60
C GLN A 118 18.63 2.88 2.73
N ALA A 119 19.33 1.76 2.93
CA ALA A 119 19.07 0.48 2.26
C ALA A 119 17.95 -0.35 2.91
N ASN A 120 17.31 0.15 3.97
CA ASN A 120 16.13 -0.48 4.57
C ASN A 120 14.84 -0.20 3.78
N ALA A 121 13.75 -0.89 4.14
CA ALA A 121 12.43 -0.61 3.59
C ALA A 121 11.96 0.81 3.95
N MET A 122 11.13 1.42 3.10
CA MET A 122 10.64 2.81 3.28
C MET A 122 9.95 3.02 4.64
N MET A 123 9.10 2.09 5.05
CA MET A 123 8.41 2.16 6.34
C MET A 123 9.38 2.22 7.52
N ALA A 124 10.43 1.39 7.51
CA ALA A 124 11.46 1.40 8.55
C ALA A 124 12.20 2.74 8.61
N LYS A 125 12.55 3.31 7.46
CA LYS A 125 13.18 4.64 7.38
C LYS A 125 12.30 5.73 7.97
N GLN A 126 11.04 5.80 7.55
CA GLN A 126 10.09 6.81 8.04
C GLN A 126 9.83 6.67 9.54
N LEU A 127 9.71 5.43 10.03
CA LEU A 127 9.57 5.16 11.46
C LEU A 127 10.79 5.65 12.24
N MET A 128 12.00 5.36 11.77
CA MET A 128 13.25 5.80 12.41
C MET A 128 13.44 7.32 12.32
N GLU A 129 13.10 7.97 11.21
CA GLU A 129 13.14 9.44 11.07
C GLU A 129 12.15 10.12 12.04
N GLY A 130 10.94 9.57 12.16
CA GLY A 130 9.96 10.00 13.16
C GLY A 130 10.46 9.81 14.60
N ALA A 131 11.06 8.65 14.88
CA ALA A 131 11.67 8.35 16.18
C ALA A 131 12.82 9.32 16.51
N ALA A 132 13.72 9.60 15.56
CA ALA A 132 14.81 10.55 15.72
C ALA A 132 14.29 11.95 16.08
N LYS A 133 13.23 12.41 15.40
CA LYS A 133 12.59 13.70 15.70
C LYS A 133 12.01 13.72 17.12
N GLN A 134 11.26 12.69 17.49
CA GLN A 134 10.66 12.59 18.84
C GLN A 134 11.73 12.51 19.94
N ILE A 135 12.79 11.73 19.71
CA ILE A 135 13.93 11.61 20.62
C ILE A 135 14.63 12.96 20.80
N ARG A 136 14.94 13.66 19.70
CA ARG A 136 15.51 15.01 19.74
C ARG A 136 14.63 15.97 20.56
N ASP A 137 13.32 15.94 20.35
CA ASP A 137 12.38 16.82 21.08
C ASP A 137 12.34 16.47 22.58
N ASN A 138 12.35 15.19 22.94
CA ASN A 138 12.42 14.74 24.34
C ASN A 138 13.75 15.15 25.01
N VAL A 139 14.88 14.93 24.33
CA VAL A 139 16.21 15.33 24.84
C VAL A 139 16.30 16.85 25.00
N ASN A 140 15.73 17.63 24.08
CA ASN A 140 15.65 19.09 24.24
C ASN A 140 14.87 19.51 25.49
N LYS A 141 13.77 18.81 25.81
CA LYS A 141 13.00 19.06 27.04
C LYS A 141 13.82 18.74 28.29
N GLU A 142 14.55 17.62 28.29
CA GLU A 142 15.46 17.24 29.38
C GLU A 142 16.61 18.25 29.57
N ILE A 143 17.27 18.66 28.49
CA ILE A 143 18.35 19.68 28.53
C ILE A 143 17.82 21.01 29.05
N THR A 144 16.62 21.42 28.63
CA THR A 144 15.99 22.66 29.09
C THR A 144 15.71 22.59 30.60
N SER A 145 15.20 21.45 31.08
CA SER A 145 15.02 21.20 32.51
C SER A 145 16.34 21.23 33.28
N TYR A 146 17.38 20.58 32.75
CA TYR A 146 18.72 20.59 33.33
C TYR A 146 19.28 22.02 33.45
N LYS A 147 19.15 22.84 32.40
CA LYS A 147 19.58 24.24 32.42
C LYS A 147 18.82 25.06 33.47
N LYS A 148 17.50 24.87 33.58
CA LYS A 148 16.69 25.52 34.61
C LYS A 148 17.17 25.15 36.01
N GLN A 149 17.42 23.86 36.28
CA GLN A 149 17.96 23.41 37.56
C GLN A 149 19.35 23.97 37.84
N ALA A 150 20.22 24.03 36.83
CA ALA A 150 21.56 24.61 36.96
C ALA A 150 21.51 26.12 37.25
N ILE A 151 20.58 26.85 36.63
CA ILE A 151 20.36 28.28 36.89
C ILE A 151 19.77 28.49 38.28
N VAL A 152 18.76 27.70 38.70
CA VAL A 152 18.18 27.78 40.04
C VAL A 152 19.22 27.46 41.13
N GLY A 153 20.06 26.44 40.91
CA GLY A 153 21.16 26.11 41.81
C GLY A 153 22.21 27.20 41.92
N LYS A 154 22.45 27.96 40.83
CA LYS A 154 23.33 29.15 40.85
C LYS A 154 22.63 30.41 41.41
N LEU A 155 21.31 30.54 41.26
CA LEU A 155 20.51 31.64 41.81
C LEU A 155 20.34 31.53 43.33
N GLN A 156 20.46 30.34 43.93
CA GLN A 156 20.59 30.26 45.40
C GLN A 156 21.88 30.94 45.91
N ALA A 157 22.84 31.26 45.04
CA ALA A 157 24.05 32.01 45.36
C ALA A 157 23.99 33.52 44.98
N VAL A 158 22.92 34.00 44.33
CA VAL A 158 22.77 35.41 43.90
C VAL A 158 21.33 35.87 44.21
N GLY A 159 21.19 36.90 45.06
CA GLY A 159 19.94 37.29 45.73
C GLY A 159 18.68 37.54 44.87
N PRO A 160 17.51 37.75 45.52
CA PRO A 160 16.17 37.47 44.97
C PRO A 160 15.64 38.36 43.83
N GLU A 161 16.43 39.23 43.19
CA GLU A 161 15.89 40.31 42.36
C GLU A 161 15.59 39.98 40.88
N ASN A 162 15.76 38.74 40.39
CA ASN A 162 15.51 38.38 38.97
C ASN A 162 14.58 37.17 38.76
N VAL A 163 13.65 36.91 39.68
CA VAL A 163 12.78 35.71 39.65
C VAL A 163 11.59 35.83 38.66
N GLU A 164 11.27 37.04 38.16
CA GLU A 164 10.12 37.26 37.27
C GLU A 164 10.35 36.94 35.78
N VAL A 165 11.60 36.80 35.31
CA VAL A 165 11.90 36.45 33.90
C VAL A 165 11.76 34.95 33.62
N ILE A 166 11.69 34.11 34.67
CA ILE A 166 11.65 32.63 34.55
C ILE A 166 10.23 32.10 34.29
N LYS A 167 9.18 32.88 34.58
CA LYS A 167 7.77 32.46 34.41
C LYS A 167 7.25 32.49 32.96
N GLY A 168 7.98 33.11 32.02
CA GLY A 168 7.55 33.22 30.61
C GLY A 168 8.07 32.14 29.66
N LEU A 169 8.85 31.15 30.14
CA LEU A 169 9.65 30.28 29.27
C LEU A 169 9.23 28.81 29.24
N THR A 170 8.08 28.45 29.80
CA THR A 170 7.58 27.07 29.71
C THR A 170 6.08 27.02 29.68
N GLU A 171 5.57 26.85 28.47
CA GLU A 171 4.64 25.79 28.09
C GLU A 171 4.65 25.80 26.56
N ASP A 172 4.49 24.64 25.92
CA ASP A 172 4.32 24.57 24.47
C ASP A 172 3.16 25.53 24.12
N SER A 173 3.43 26.70 23.53
CA SER A 173 2.48 27.82 23.42
C SER A 173 1.27 27.53 22.53
N ILE A 174 1.26 26.34 21.92
CA ILE A 174 0.21 25.81 21.07
C ILE A 174 0.08 24.32 21.36
N GLY A 175 -1.01 23.91 22.03
CA GLY A 175 -1.43 22.51 22.03
C GLY A 175 -1.98 22.13 20.65
N PHE A 176 -1.73 20.91 20.20
CA PHE A 176 -2.34 20.38 18.98
C PHE A 176 -3.22 19.19 19.33
N THR A 177 -4.44 19.18 18.80
CA THR A 177 -5.33 18.01 18.86
C THR A 177 -5.50 17.48 17.45
N VAL A 178 -5.11 16.22 17.23
CA VAL A 178 -5.30 15.56 15.93
C VAL A 178 -6.63 14.81 15.96
N HIS A 179 -7.60 15.29 15.19
CA HIS A 179 -8.82 14.54 14.93
C HIS A 179 -8.60 13.64 13.72
N ARG A 180 -8.51 12.31 13.94
CA ARG A 180 -8.45 11.32 12.87
C ARG A 180 -9.86 11.12 12.30
N VAL A 181 -10.01 11.33 11.00
CA VAL A 181 -11.24 11.09 10.24
C VAL A 181 -11.01 9.90 9.32
N ASN A 182 -11.99 9.03 9.15
CA ASN A 182 -11.90 7.85 8.27
C ASN A 182 -10.73 6.91 8.67
N ASP A 183 -10.59 6.65 9.96
CA ASP A 183 -9.51 5.81 10.50
C ASP A 183 -9.85 4.32 10.33
N ALA A 184 -8.85 3.49 10.06
CA ALA A 184 -8.99 2.05 10.04
C ALA A 184 -7.99 1.42 11.00
N LYS A 185 -8.47 0.50 11.84
CA LYS A 185 -7.63 -0.15 12.85
C LYS A 185 -6.66 -1.12 12.20
N GLY A 186 -5.37 -0.90 12.43
CA GLY A 186 -4.30 -1.81 12.04
C GLY A 186 -3.68 -1.54 10.67
N PHE A 187 -2.40 -1.84 10.54
CA PHE A 187 -1.66 -1.68 9.28
C PHE A 187 -2.21 -2.58 8.15
N SER A 188 -2.66 -3.78 8.48
CA SER A 188 -3.26 -4.73 7.54
C SER A 188 -4.49 -4.17 6.83
N ALA A 189 -5.39 -3.49 7.56
CA ALA A 189 -6.56 -2.82 6.99
C ALA A 189 -6.17 -1.76 5.95
N ASN A 190 -5.08 -1.05 6.20
CA ASN A 190 -4.57 -0.03 5.27
C ASN A 190 -4.08 -0.58 3.93
N MET A 191 -3.70 -1.85 3.91
CA MET A 191 -3.21 -2.52 2.72
C MET A 191 -4.32 -3.21 1.92
N VAL A 192 -5.55 -3.30 2.44
CA VAL A 192 -6.66 -3.99 1.77
C VAL A 192 -6.97 -3.43 0.37
N PRO A 193 -7.07 -2.10 0.13
CA PRO A 193 -7.31 -1.59 -1.23
C PRO A 193 -6.25 -2.03 -2.25
N LEU A 194 -4.98 -1.98 -1.86
CA LEU A 194 -3.85 -2.45 -2.68
C LEU A 194 -4.01 -3.95 -3.01
N MET A 195 -4.24 -4.77 -1.98
CA MET A 195 -4.39 -6.22 -2.15
C MET A 195 -5.59 -6.57 -3.02
N MET A 196 -6.72 -5.89 -2.82
CA MET A 196 -7.95 -6.12 -3.58
C MET A 196 -7.75 -5.86 -5.07
N VAL A 197 -7.13 -4.73 -5.42
CA VAL A 197 -6.83 -4.39 -6.82
C VAL A 197 -5.90 -5.42 -7.45
N LEU A 198 -4.83 -5.82 -6.73
CA LEU A 198 -3.85 -6.78 -7.23
C LEU A 198 -4.45 -8.17 -7.41
N ALA A 199 -5.15 -8.69 -6.40
CA ALA A 199 -5.83 -9.98 -6.43
C ALA A 199 -6.82 -10.07 -7.60
N SER A 200 -7.64 -9.02 -7.75
CA SER A 200 -8.67 -8.96 -8.78
C SER A 200 -8.06 -8.95 -10.19
N PHE A 201 -7.01 -8.16 -10.42
CA PHE A 201 -6.38 -8.08 -11.74
C PHE A 201 -5.64 -9.38 -12.10
N VAL A 202 -4.84 -9.93 -11.18
CA VAL A 202 -4.09 -11.15 -11.43
C VAL A 202 -5.02 -12.35 -11.63
N GLY A 203 -6.07 -12.46 -10.80
CA GLY A 203 -7.12 -13.47 -10.98
C GLY A 203 -7.83 -13.35 -12.33
N ALA A 204 -8.19 -12.13 -12.74
CA ALA A 204 -8.78 -11.86 -14.04
C ALA A 204 -7.84 -12.22 -15.21
N MET A 205 -6.55 -11.90 -15.10
CA MET A 205 -5.55 -12.22 -16.11
C MET A 205 -5.45 -13.73 -16.35
N ILE A 206 -5.34 -14.52 -15.28
CA ILE A 206 -5.22 -15.97 -15.37
C ILE A 206 -6.52 -16.59 -15.90
N MET A 207 -7.66 -16.12 -15.42
CA MET A 207 -8.97 -16.57 -15.92
C MET A 207 -9.10 -16.30 -17.43
N SER A 208 -8.75 -15.10 -17.89
CA SER A 208 -8.78 -14.73 -19.31
C SER A 208 -7.80 -15.57 -20.14
N MET A 209 -6.64 -15.95 -19.59
CA MET A 209 -5.68 -16.85 -20.24
C MET A 209 -6.24 -18.26 -20.40
N GLU A 210 -6.81 -18.85 -19.35
CA GLU A 210 -7.38 -20.19 -19.41
C GLU A 210 -8.61 -20.26 -20.33
N LEU A 211 -9.49 -19.25 -20.26
CA LEU A 211 -10.60 -19.13 -21.20
C LEU A 211 -10.13 -18.99 -22.66
N SER A 212 -8.97 -18.35 -22.89
CA SER A 212 -8.39 -18.25 -24.22
C SER A 212 -7.87 -19.59 -24.75
N LYS A 213 -7.28 -20.42 -23.88
CA LYS A 213 -6.87 -21.78 -24.23
C LYS A 213 -8.08 -22.64 -24.59
N VAL A 214 -9.09 -22.64 -23.72
CA VAL A 214 -10.35 -23.36 -23.95
C VAL A 214 -11.04 -22.89 -25.24
N ALA A 215 -11.01 -21.58 -25.52
CA ALA A 215 -11.59 -21.01 -26.73
C ALA A 215 -10.98 -21.57 -28.02
N LYS A 216 -9.72 -22.02 -28.02
CA LYS A 216 -9.08 -22.64 -29.19
C LYS A 216 -9.58 -24.07 -29.45
N GLU A 217 -10.10 -24.75 -28.44
CA GLU A 217 -10.60 -26.13 -28.52
C GLU A 217 -12.09 -26.22 -28.84
N VAL A 218 -12.82 -25.11 -28.68
CA VAL A 218 -14.28 -25.03 -28.89
C VAL A 218 -14.57 -24.38 -30.25
N LYS A 219 -15.71 -24.74 -30.88
CA LYS A 219 -16.10 -24.24 -32.22
C LYS A 219 -15.87 -22.72 -32.37
N ASN A 220 -15.16 -22.35 -33.44
CA ASN A 220 -14.78 -20.97 -33.73
C ASN A 220 -15.97 -20.16 -34.26
N GLY A 221 -16.35 -19.07 -33.57
CA GLY A 221 -17.36 -18.13 -34.04
C GLY A 221 -17.84 -17.15 -32.96
N TRP A 222 -18.86 -16.36 -33.29
CA TRP A 222 -19.47 -15.37 -32.38
C TRP A 222 -19.96 -15.99 -31.06
N SER A 223 -20.43 -17.23 -31.11
CA SER A 223 -20.88 -17.98 -29.92
C SER A 223 -19.76 -18.21 -28.89
N ASN A 224 -18.49 -18.29 -29.32
CA ASN A 224 -17.34 -18.41 -28.42
C ASN A 224 -17.16 -17.12 -27.61
N PHE A 225 -17.17 -15.97 -28.29
CA PHE A 225 -17.08 -14.66 -27.64
C PHE A 225 -18.20 -14.47 -26.60
N VAL A 226 -19.46 -14.69 -26.99
CA VAL A 226 -20.61 -14.55 -26.08
C VAL A 226 -20.50 -15.51 -24.89
N SER A 227 -20.09 -16.76 -25.11
CA SER A 227 -19.93 -17.74 -24.03
C SER A 227 -18.90 -17.28 -22.99
N ARG A 228 -17.79 -16.68 -23.42
CA ARG A 228 -16.77 -16.13 -22.51
C ARG A 228 -17.30 -14.93 -21.73
N GLN A 229 -18.09 -14.06 -22.34
CA GLN A 229 -18.68 -12.93 -21.61
C GLN A 229 -19.69 -13.39 -20.55
N VAL A 230 -20.50 -14.41 -20.85
CA VAL A 230 -21.42 -15.01 -19.86
C VAL A 230 -20.64 -15.63 -18.70
N ILE A 231 -19.54 -16.34 -18.97
CA ILE A 231 -18.67 -16.89 -17.92
C ILE A 231 -18.05 -15.76 -17.09
N ASN A 232 -17.49 -14.73 -17.73
CA ASN A 232 -16.88 -13.60 -17.03
C ASN A 232 -17.88 -12.88 -16.13
N GLY A 233 -19.12 -12.65 -16.59
CA GLY A 233 -20.18 -12.03 -15.78
C GLY A 233 -20.62 -12.90 -14.61
N THR A 234 -20.68 -14.22 -14.82
CA THR A 234 -21.00 -15.17 -13.74
C THR A 234 -19.88 -15.17 -12.68
N VAL A 235 -18.63 -15.22 -13.12
CA VAL A 235 -17.45 -15.25 -12.25
C VAL A 235 -17.29 -13.95 -11.48
N SER A 236 -17.54 -12.79 -12.10
CA SER A 236 -17.44 -11.51 -11.41
C SER A 236 -18.45 -11.37 -10.27
N ILE A 237 -19.67 -11.87 -10.46
CA ILE A 237 -20.71 -11.93 -9.43
C ILE A 237 -20.29 -12.88 -8.29
N LEU A 238 -19.78 -14.07 -8.62
CA LEU A 238 -19.34 -15.04 -7.61
C LEU A 238 -18.14 -14.51 -6.80
N LEU A 239 -17.16 -13.90 -7.46
CA LEU A 239 -16.01 -13.27 -6.81
C LEU A 239 -16.43 -12.15 -5.85
N ALA A 240 -17.42 -11.33 -6.23
CA ALA A 240 -17.97 -10.29 -5.36
C ALA A 240 -18.63 -10.87 -4.10
N CYS A 241 -19.44 -11.93 -4.23
CA CYS A 241 -20.04 -12.61 -3.08
C CYS A 241 -18.98 -13.16 -2.11
N ILE A 242 -17.95 -13.81 -2.65
CA ILE A 242 -16.88 -14.42 -1.86
C ILE A 242 -16.05 -13.33 -1.18
N THR A 243 -15.71 -12.27 -1.90
CA THR A 243 -14.94 -11.14 -1.35
C THR A 243 -15.66 -10.48 -0.19
N ILE A 244 -16.97 -10.22 -0.29
CA ILE A 244 -17.74 -9.68 0.84
C ILE A 244 -17.74 -10.63 2.03
N SER A 245 -17.88 -11.93 1.76
CA SER A 245 -17.84 -12.96 2.82
C SER A 245 -16.50 -12.94 3.55
N LEU A 246 -15.39 -12.78 2.81
CA LEU A 246 -14.05 -12.65 3.36
C LEU A 246 -13.86 -11.33 4.13
N MET A 247 -14.34 -10.20 3.58
CA MET A 247 -14.28 -8.92 4.29
C MET A 247 -14.97 -8.98 5.65
N LYS A 248 -16.16 -9.59 5.71
CA LYS A 248 -16.86 -9.81 6.98
C LYS A 248 -16.15 -10.82 7.89
N GLY A 249 -15.62 -11.91 7.33
CA GLY A 249 -14.91 -12.95 8.08
C GLY A 249 -13.63 -12.44 8.76
N PHE A 250 -12.91 -11.53 8.11
CA PHE A 250 -11.72 -10.87 8.64
C PHE A 250 -12.02 -9.57 9.40
N GLN A 251 -13.30 -9.30 9.71
CA GLN A 251 -13.75 -8.14 10.49
C GLN A 251 -13.28 -6.79 9.93
N ILE A 252 -13.17 -6.67 8.60
CA ILE A 252 -12.86 -5.40 7.95
C ILE A 252 -14.04 -4.46 8.16
N GLU A 253 -13.78 -3.26 8.69
CA GLU A 253 -14.78 -2.23 8.86
C GLU A 253 -15.31 -1.79 7.49
N ILE A 254 -16.64 -1.72 7.37
CA ILE A 254 -17.34 -1.43 6.13
C ILE A 254 -18.30 -0.27 6.40
N HIS A 255 -18.13 0.81 5.64
CA HIS A 255 -18.88 2.06 5.83
C HIS A 255 -20.07 2.22 4.87
N GLU A 256 -20.24 1.30 3.93
CA GLU A 256 -21.24 1.36 2.86
C GLU A 256 -22.27 0.23 2.94
N ALA A 257 -23.42 0.41 2.29
CA ALA A 257 -24.44 -0.63 2.22
C ALA A 257 -23.90 -1.88 1.50
N VAL A 258 -24.15 -3.07 2.06
CA VAL A 258 -23.64 -4.36 1.54
C VAL A 258 -24.00 -4.56 0.06
N TRP A 259 -25.19 -4.12 -0.35
CA TRP A 259 -25.62 -4.18 -1.75
C TRP A 259 -24.77 -3.32 -2.68
N SER A 260 -24.48 -2.06 -2.29
CA SER A 260 -23.65 -1.14 -3.07
C SER A 260 -22.23 -1.68 -3.25
N ILE A 261 -21.68 -2.28 -2.19
CA ILE A 261 -20.36 -2.92 -2.21
C ILE A 261 -20.34 -4.11 -3.16
N TRP A 262 -21.36 -4.97 -3.07
CA TRP A 262 -21.46 -6.15 -3.92
C TRP A 262 -21.53 -5.77 -5.40
N MET A 263 -22.38 -4.81 -5.73
CA MET A 263 -22.51 -4.31 -7.08
C MET A 263 -21.20 -3.67 -7.57
N PHE A 264 -20.57 -2.82 -6.75
CA PHE A 264 -19.29 -2.21 -7.08
C PHE A 264 -18.21 -3.27 -7.35
N GLN A 265 -18.06 -4.26 -6.47
CA GLN A 265 -17.07 -5.33 -6.64
C GLN A 265 -17.34 -6.16 -7.89
N ALA A 266 -18.60 -6.51 -8.17
CA ALA A 266 -18.95 -7.26 -9.37
C ALA A 266 -18.57 -6.47 -10.64
N ILE A 267 -18.77 -5.15 -10.63
CA ILE A 267 -18.36 -4.26 -11.73
C ILE A 267 -16.83 -4.19 -11.83
N VAL A 268 -16.11 -4.07 -10.71
CA VAL A 268 -14.63 -4.07 -10.69
C VAL A 268 -14.08 -5.36 -11.30
N PHE A 269 -14.54 -6.53 -10.83
CA PHE A 269 -14.10 -7.82 -11.36
C PHE A 269 -14.42 -7.96 -12.85
N PHE A 270 -15.62 -7.53 -13.28
CA PHE A 270 -15.99 -7.58 -14.68
C PHE A 270 -15.16 -6.62 -15.54
N ALA A 271 -14.79 -5.45 -15.03
CA ALA A 271 -13.91 -4.50 -15.72
C ALA A 271 -12.50 -5.08 -15.93
N PHE A 272 -11.92 -5.70 -14.90
CA PHE A 272 -10.63 -6.38 -15.03
C PHE A 272 -10.68 -7.58 -15.99
N LEU A 273 -11.73 -8.40 -15.91
CA LEU A 273 -11.95 -9.49 -16.86
C LEU A 273 -12.11 -8.95 -18.29
N SER A 274 -12.89 -7.89 -18.48
CA SER A 274 -13.11 -7.27 -19.80
C SER A 274 -11.82 -6.72 -20.40
N LEU A 275 -11.02 -6.01 -19.61
CA LEU A 275 -9.75 -5.45 -20.05
C LEU A 275 -8.75 -6.54 -20.44
N THR A 276 -8.55 -7.53 -19.56
CA THR A 276 -7.58 -8.62 -19.81
C THR A 276 -8.01 -9.49 -21.00
N GLN A 277 -9.31 -9.70 -21.15
CA GLN A 277 -9.92 -10.40 -22.27
C GLN A 277 -9.80 -9.62 -23.58
N MET A 278 -9.94 -8.30 -23.55
CA MET A 278 -9.75 -7.42 -24.72
C MET A 278 -8.33 -7.57 -25.26
N PHE A 279 -7.29 -7.46 -24.43
CA PHE A 279 -5.90 -7.59 -24.88
C PHE A 279 -5.61 -8.93 -25.56
N ILE A 280 -6.11 -10.03 -24.99
CA ILE A 280 -5.97 -11.37 -25.59
C ILE A 280 -6.77 -11.47 -26.89
N THR A 281 -7.94 -10.85 -26.97
CA THR A 281 -8.79 -10.89 -28.17
C THR A 281 -8.16 -10.11 -29.33
N VAL A 282 -7.58 -8.94 -29.06
CA VAL A 282 -6.88 -8.09 -30.03
C VAL A 282 -5.59 -8.76 -30.47
N PHE A 283 -4.67 -9.02 -29.54
CA PHE A 283 -3.29 -9.39 -29.82
C PHE A 283 -3.02 -10.91 -29.82
N GLY A 284 -4.02 -11.75 -29.54
CA GLY A 284 -3.86 -13.20 -29.49
C GLY A 284 -2.89 -13.62 -28.38
N ASN A 285 -1.90 -14.47 -28.70
CA ASN A 285 -0.90 -14.92 -27.73
C ASN A 285 -0.07 -13.75 -27.16
N ALA A 286 0.19 -12.69 -27.93
CA ALA A 286 0.90 -11.51 -27.45
C ALA A 286 0.10 -10.69 -26.42
N GLY A 287 -1.23 -10.89 -26.34
CA GLY A 287 -2.08 -10.22 -25.37
C GLY A 287 -1.71 -10.51 -23.91
N MET A 288 -1.04 -11.63 -23.64
CA MET A 288 -0.51 -11.94 -22.30
C MET A 288 0.59 -10.94 -21.89
N VAL A 289 1.45 -10.54 -22.83
CA VAL A 289 2.50 -9.54 -22.57
C VAL A 289 1.86 -8.18 -22.29
N PHE A 290 0.82 -7.81 -23.04
CA PHE A 290 0.06 -6.58 -22.79
C PHE A 290 -0.64 -6.59 -21.42
N ASN A 291 -1.14 -7.74 -20.96
CA ASN A 291 -1.69 -7.86 -19.61
C ASN A 291 -0.63 -7.61 -18.52
N ILE A 292 0.59 -8.14 -18.71
CA ILE A 292 1.71 -7.91 -17.76
C ILE A 292 2.11 -6.43 -17.76
N ILE A 293 2.21 -5.80 -18.92
CA ILE A 293 2.49 -4.35 -19.04
C ILE A 293 1.38 -3.54 -18.35
N SER A 294 0.11 -3.90 -18.61
CA SER A 294 -1.04 -3.26 -18.02
C SER A 294 -1.11 -3.43 -16.50
N LEU A 295 -0.71 -4.58 -15.95
CA LEU A 295 -0.57 -4.78 -14.51
C LEU A 295 0.42 -3.77 -13.92
N SER A 296 1.62 -3.65 -14.49
CA SER A 296 2.65 -2.74 -14.01
C SER A 296 2.20 -1.28 -14.08
N LEU A 297 1.58 -0.87 -15.18
CA LEU A 297 1.04 0.49 -15.33
C LEU A 297 -0.04 0.79 -14.30
N GLN A 298 -0.97 -0.15 -14.09
CA GLN A 298 -2.05 0.00 -13.12
C GLN A 298 -1.55 0.07 -11.68
N LEU A 299 -0.56 -0.75 -11.33
CA LEU A 299 0.01 -0.76 -9.99
C LEU A 299 0.64 0.60 -9.64
N VAL A 300 1.34 1.20 -10.60
CA VAL A 300 2.00 2.51 -10.40
C VAL A 300 1.00 3.67 -10.45
N SER A 301 -0.03 3.59 -11.30
CA SER A 301 -0.94 4.72 -11.58
C SER A 301 -2.23 4.76 -10.75
N SER A 302 -2.61 3.66 -10.08
CA SER A 302 -3.90 3.53 -9.39
C SER A 302 -4.02 4.27 -8.06
N GLY A 303 -2.93 4.80 -7.51
CA GLY A 303 -2.95 5.56 -6.25
C GLY A 303 -2.79 4.73 -4.97
N VAL A 304 -2.67 3.39 -5.08
CA VAL A 304 -2.63 2.47 -3.93
C VAL A 304 -1.27 2.36 -3.23
N ILE A 305 -0.18 2.66 -3.93
CA ILE A 305 1.18 2.67 -3.35
C ILE A 305 1.62 4.11 -3.07
N VAL A 306 1.47 4.96 -4.08
CA VAL A 306 1.81 6.38 -4.03
C VAL A 306 0.56 7.16 -4.37
N PRO A 307 0.19 8.19 -3.57
CA PRO A 307 -0.94 9.05 -3.85
C PRO A 307 -0.90 9.59 -5.29
N ARG A 308 -2.06 9.64 -5.94
CA ARG A 308 -2.18 9.95 -7.35
C ARG A 308 -1.66 11.36 -7.68
N GLU A 309 -1.82 12.28 -6.74
CA GLU A 309 -1.39 13.68 -6.81
C GLU A 309 0.14 13.81 -6.88
N MET A 310 0.87 12.83 -6.34
CA MET A 310 2.34 12.80 -6.36
C MET A 310 2.91 12.22 -7.66
N LEU A 311 2.07 11.60 -8.50
CA LEU A 311 2.51 11.04 -9.78
C LEU A 311 2.67 12.14 -10.84
N SER A 312 3.54 11.92 -11.82
CA SER A 312 3.63 12.84 -12.96
C SER A 312 2.32 12.87 -13.76
N LYS A 313 2.04 13.99 -14.44
CA LYS A 313 0.79 14.17 -15.17
C LYS A 313 0.51 13.05 -16.17
N THR A 314 1.54 12.53 -16.83
CA THR A 314 1.44 11.39 -17.74
C THR A 314 0.88 10.15 -17.05
N TYR A 315 1.40 9.77 -15.88
CA TYR A 315 0.91 8.60 -15.15
C TYR A 315 -0.47 8.83 -14.54
N GLN A 316 -0.78 10.08 -14.14
CA GLN A 316 -2.13 10.42 -13.70
C GLN A 316 -3.15 10.19 -14.81
N THR A 317 -2.87 10.60 -16.05
CA THR A 317 -3.76 10.43 -17.20
C THR A 317 -3.85 8.95 -17.62
N ILE A 318 -2.72 8.24 -17.65
CA ILE A 318 -2.71 6.79 -17.95
C ILE A 318 -3.58 6.04 -16.93
N GLY A 319 -3.51 6.40 -15.64
CA GLY A 319 -4.32 5.79 -14.60
C GLY A 319 -5.83 5.92 -14.84
N GLU A 320 -6.31 7.02 -15.42
CA GLU A 320 -7.75 7.22 -15.73
C GLU A 320 -8.28 6.27 -16.79
N LEU A 321 -7.39 5.71 -17.62
CA LEU A 321 -7.79 4.76 -18.66
C LEU A 321 -8.01 3.35 -18.10
N PHE A 322 -7.54 3.09 -16.88
CA PHE A 322 -7.52 1.76 -16.30
C PHE A 322 -8.50 1.59 -15.13
N PRO A 323 -9.09 0.38 -14.98
CA PRO A 323 -10.05 0.10 -13.91
C PRO A 323 -9.42 0.13 -12.51
N ALA A 324 -8.12 -0.12 -12.39
CA ALA A 324 -7.44 -0.16 -11.09
C ALA A 324 -7.56 1.15 -10.29
N THR A 325 -7.54 2.31 -10.94
CA THR A 325 -7.67 3.63 -10.29
C THR A 325 -9.03 3.78 -9.60
N TYR A 326 -10.09 3.40 -10.30
CA TYR A 326 -11.46 3.50 -9.78
C TYR A 326 -11.78 2.39 -8.78
N ALA A 327 -11.19 1.20 -8.98
CA ALA A 327 -11.22 0.12 -8.01
C ALA A 327 -10.57 0.54 -6.69
N ALA A 328 -9.36 1.11 -6.74
CA ALA A 328 -8.64 1.62 -5.59
C ALA A 328 -9.46 2.65 -4.81
N ASN A 329 -9.91 3.71 -5.49
CA ASN A 329 -10.71 4.78 -4.87
C ASN A 329 -12.00 4.25 -4.23
N GLY A 330 -12.69 3.31 -4.88
CA GLY A 330 -13.88 2.71 -4.32
C GLY A 330 -13.58 1.81 -3.11
N TYR A 331 -12.50 1.03 -3.13
CA TYR A 331 -12.08 0.27 -1.94
C TYR A 331 -11.66 1.17 -0.78
N TYR A 332 -10.98 2.29 -1.04
CA TYR A 332 -10.73 3.30 -0.01
C TYR A 332 -12.04 3.84 0.59
N THR A 333 -13.01 4.17 -0.26
CA THR A 333 -14.34 4.63 0.19
C THR A 333 -15.05 3.58 1.04
N ILE A 334 -15.05 2.32 0.63
CA ILE A 334 -15.77 1.24 1.34
C ILE A 334 -15.18 0.99 2.72
N ILE A 335 -13.84 1.04 2.84
CA ILE A 335 -13.11 0.61 4.04
C ILE A 335 -12.94 1.77 5.02
N PHE A 336 -12.60 2.95 4.52
CA PHE A 336 -12.30 4.10 5.36
C PHE A 336 -13.46 5.11 5.40
N GLY A 337 -14.40 5.04 4.48
CA GLY A 337 -15.40 6.10 4.25
C GLY A 337 -14.89 7.18 3.30
N GLY A 338 -15.79 8.05 2.81
CA GLY A 338 -15.41 9.18 1.96
C GLY A 338 -16.38 9.46 0.81
N ILE A 339 -15.83 9.67 -0.39
CA ILE A 339 -16.55 10.12 -1.59
C ILE A 339 -17.51 9.02 -2.08
N SER A 340 -18.68 9.37 -2.62
CA SER A 340 -19.63 8.38 -3.13
C SER A 340 -19.04 7.44 -4.20
N LEU A 341 -19.48 6.18 -4.18
CA LEU A 341 -19.06 5.14 -5.15
C LEU A 341 -19.53 5.42 -6.58
N GLU A 342 -20.52 6.29 -6.77
CA GLU A 342 -21.20 6.53 -8.05
C GLU A 342 -20.23 6.92 -9.17
N LYS A 343 -19.32 7.87 -8.92
CA LYS A 343 -18.34 8.32 -9.93
C LYS A 343 -17.42 7.17 -10.37
N ASN A 344 -16.95 6.38 -9.41
CA ASN A 344 -16.09 5.23 -9.69
C ASN A 344 -16.84 4.15 -10.49
N ILE A 345 -18.10 3.88 -10.15
CA ILE A 345 -18.97 2.95 -10.87
C ILE A 345 -19.16 3.41 -12.32
N ILE A 346 -19.49 4.68 -12.55
CA ILE A 346 -19.68 5.23 -13.89
C ILE A 346 -18.41 5.07 -14.73
N SER A 347 -17.24 5.45 -14.19
CA SER A 347 -15.97 5.31 -14.90
C SER A 347 -15.64 3.85 -15.23
N LEU A 348 -15.89 2.92 -14.31
CA LEU A 348 -15.71 1.48 -14.56
C LEU A 348 -16.65 0.97 -15.66
N LEU A 349 -17.91 1.41 -15.68
CA LEU A 349 -18.87 1.06 -16.72
C LEU A 349 -18.44 1.60 -18.10
N VAL A 350 -17.90 2.81 -18.16
CA VAL A 350 -17.33 3.37 -19.40
C VAL A 350 -16.14 2.53 -19.88
N ILE A 351 -15.25 2.13 -18.98
CA ILE A 351 -14.11 1.26 -19.32
C ILE A 351 -14.59 -0.11 -19.83
N ILE A 352 -15.59 -0.71 -19.17
CA ILE A 352 -16.23 -1.94 -19.63
C ILE A 352 -16.80 -1.75 -21.04
N LEU A 353 -17.55 -0.67 -21.27
CA LEU A 353 -18.12 -0.39 -22.58
C LEU A 353 -17.05 -0.30 -23.67
N VAL A 354 -16.00 0.49 -23.44
CA VAL A 354 -14.90 0.67 -24.41
C VAL A 354 -14.18 -0.65 -24.67
N THR A 355 -13.81 -1.39 -23.63
CA THR A 355 -13.08 -2.67 -23.78
C THR A 355 -13.92 -3.72 -24.51
N GLN A 356 -15.22 -3.78 -24.24
CA GLN A 356 -16.14 -4.68 -24.92
C GLN A 356 -16.37 -4.27 -26.38
N LEU A 357 -16.50 -2.97 -26.68
CA LEU A 357 -16.62 -2.47 -28.06
C LEU A 357 -15.40 -2.85 -28.90
N VAL A 358 -14.19 -2.61 -28.37
CA VAL A 358 -12.94 -2.99 -29.05
C VAL A 358 -12.87 -4.50 -29.29
N ALA A 359 -13.26 -5.32 -28.31
CA ALA A 359 -13.29 -6.77 -28.45
C ALA A 359 -14.32 -7.24 -29.50
N VAL A 360 -15.52 -6.66 -29.51
CA VAL A 360 -16.58 -6.94 -30.48
C VAL A 360 -16.13 -6.60 -31.90
N ILE A 361 -15.57 -5.40 -32.12
CA ILE A 361 -15.06 -4.97 -33.43
C ILE A 361 -14.00 -5.95 -33.93
N THR A 362 -13.07 -6.32 -33.05
CA THR A 362 -12.00 -7.27 -33.38
C THR A 362 -12.54 -8.64 -33.79
N VAL A 363 -13.50 -9.18 -33.03
CA VAL A 363 -14.10 -10.49 -33.33
C VAL A 363 -14.88 -10.44 -34.66
N SER A 364 -15.61 -9.35 -34.90
CA SER A 364 -16.34 -9.14 -36.15
C SER A 364 -15.41 -9.08 -37.35
N ILE A 365 -14.31 -8.32 -37.29
CA ILE A 365 -13.31 -8.24 -38.36
C ILE A 365 -12.68 -9.63 -38.61
N LYS A 366 -12.25 -10.33 -37.56
CA LYS A 366 -11.68 -11.69 -37.69
C LYS A 366 -12.67 -12.68 -38.30
N GLY A 367 -13.97 -12.55 -37.98
CA GLY A 367 -15.05 -13.34 -38.58
C GLY A 367 -15.23 -13.08 -40.08
N ILE A 368 -15.20 -11.82 -40.50
CA ILE A 368 -15.33 -11.41 -41.91
C ILE A 368 -14.13 -11.88 -42.74
N VAL A 369 -12.91 -11.66 -42.25
CA VAL A 369 -11.68 -12.10 -42.93
C VAL A 369 -11.68 -13.62 -43.12
N LYS A 370 -12.04 -14.36 -42.07
CA LYS A 370 -12.12 -15.83 -42.15
C LYS A 370 -13.14 -16.27 -43.21
N ARG A 371 -14.33 -15.65 -43.28
CA ARG A 371 -15.33 -15.97 -44.32
C ARG A 371 -14.82 -15.70 -45.74
N ARG A 372 -14.13 -14.58 -45.98
CA ARG A 372 -13.55 -14.25 -47.29
C ARG A 372 -12.47 -15.26 -47.73
N SER A 373 -11.63 -15.74 -46.82
CA SER A 373 -10.59 -16.73 -47.15
C SER A 373 -11.14 -18.12 -47.51
N TYR A 374 -12.35 -18.49 -47.07
CA TYR A 374 -13.00 -19.73 -47.52
C TYR A 374 -13.56 -19.56 -48.94
N VAL A 375 -14.19 -18.42 -49.25
CA VAL A 375 -14.76 -18.15 -50.58
C VAL A 375 -13.69 -18.11 -51.69
N VAL A 376 -12.47 -17.65 -51.39
CA VAL A 376 -11.36 -17.61 -52.38
C VAL A 376 -10.70 -18.99 -52.60
N LYS A 377 -10.92 -19.97 -51.71
CA LYS A 377 -10.39 -21.34 -51.88
C LYS A 377 -11.34 -22.29 -52.63
N GLU A 378 -12.58 -21.87 -52.86
CA GLU A 378 -13.60 -22.63 -53.60
C GLU A 378 -13.78 -22.16 -55.06
N VAL A 379 -12.94 -21.23 -55.51
CA VAL A 379 -12.81 -20.77 -56.90
C VAL A 379 -11.43 -21.18 -57.40
#